data_AF-A0A850PWT5-F1
#
_entry.id   AF-A0A850PWT5-F1
#
_cell.length_a   1.000
_cell.length_b   1.000
_cell.length_c   1.000
_cell.angle_alpha   90.00
_cell.angle_beta   90.00
_cell.angle_gamma   90.00
#
_symmetry.space_group_name_H-M   'P 1'
#
loop_
_entity.id
_entity.type
_entity.pdbx_description
1 polymer ?
#
loop_
_entity_poly.entity_id
_entity_poly.type
_entity_poly.pdbx_seq_one_letter_code
_entity_poly.pdbx_strand_id
1 'polypeptide(L)'
;MPNLNYKEELSGFTLNAGETRTISSPGELKGVVTVNTGGKLFIRDIALTFAADSQIIVDGGTVELSGVTFTANGSLGPLLIISEKTPVFTATSCVFDGSGKAQLIKTAAAKTDLTDCTFSNGFVRGTPVKKATSNTSFVFQFAKAMNSSVNDIEPAGAAIESYGALHTTNCNFVNNIAETAAGAINSYGRVQISNCVFKDCQSKGIGGALVARDIYVLTLCTFESCTAVGNGGAVFLLGGTHTDSSLEQCSFNKCTTSESGGGCRVENRYYKVNNNVFTDCSAAQIGGGVSALGADQCNSMLNMNTFTNCIAQKGGAIARQQTSIAQSYSPKLNNNHYVSCKPDNDICILI
;
A
#
# COMPACT_ATOMS: atom_id res chain seq x y z
N MET A 1 -11.31 42.82 -14.07
CA MET A 1 -10.21 42.00 -14.62
C MET A 1 -10.33 40.62 -14.01
N PRO A 2 -10.34 39.52 -14.77
CA PRO A 2 -10.25 38.20 -14.18
C PRO A 2 -8.87 38.08 -13.50
N ASN A 3 -8.81 37.44 -12.34
CA ASN A 3 -7.57 37.18 -11.61
C ASN A 3 -6.53 36.52 -12.52
N LEU A 4 -5.55 37.31 -12.97
CA LEU A 4 -4.32 36.81 -13.57
C LEU A 4 -3.55 36.10 -12.46
N ASN A 5 -3.73 34.79 -12.34
CA ASN A 5 -2.85 33.94 -11.53
C ASN A 5 -1.46 33.99 -12.17
N TYR A 6 -0.60 34.88 -11.67
CA TYR A 6 0.80 34.92 -12.05
C TYR A 6 1.44 33.59 -11.63
N LYS A 7 1.81 32.76 -12.60
CA LYS A 7 2.66 31.59 -12.38
C LYS A 7 4.08 32.01 -12.71
N GLU A 8 4.96 32.01 -11.71
CA GLU A 8 6.39 32.15 -11.99
C GLU A 8 6.85 30.95 -12.83
N GLU A 9 7.55 31.20 -13.93
CA GLU A 9 8.24 30.14 -14.64
C GLU A 9 9.55 29.83 -13.92
N LEU A 10 9.63 28.64 -13.33
CA LEU A 10 10.83 28.15 -12.66
C LEU A 10 11.59 27.26 -13.64
N SER A 11 12.69 27.76 -14.20
CA SER A 11 13.60 26.91 -14.97
C SER A 11 14.32 25.91 -14.06
N GLY A 12 14.68 24.74 -14.60
CA GLY A 12 15.55 23.77 -13.93
C GLY A 12 16.88 24.38 -13.47
N PHE A 13 17.43 23.86 -12.38
CA PHE A 13 18.69 24.32 -11.78
C PHE A 13 19.36 23.21 -10.97
N THR A 14 20.62 23.39 -10.61
CA THR A 14 21.37 22.43 -9.79
C THR A 14 21.82 23.09 -8.48
N LEU A 15 21.75 22.35 -7.37
CA LEU A 15 22.31 22.71 -6.07
C LEU A 15 23.39 21.71 -5.67
N ASN A 16 24.59 22.21 -5.40
CA ASN A 16 25.77 21.46 -4.97
C ASN A 16 26.06 21.67 -3.49
N ALA A 17 27.12 21.05 -3.00
CA ALA A 17 27.54 21.15 -1.61
C ALA A 17 27.63 22.61 -1.12
N GLY A 18 26.91 22.91 -0.03
CA GLY A 18 26.87 24.24 0.58
C GLY A 18 25.83 25.19 -0.02
N GLU A 19 25.24 24.86 -1.17
CA GLU A 19 24.18 25.66 -1.78
C GLU A 19 22.83 25.34 -1.15
N THR A 20 22.05 26.39 -0.87
CA THR A 20 20.71 26.26 -0.31
C THR A 20 19.75 27.15 -1.08
N ARG A 21 18.60 26.62 -1.46
CA ARG A 21 17.52 27.40 -2.08
C ARG A 21 16.19 27.11 -1.41
N THR A 22 15.40 28.16 -1.25
CA THR A 22 14.00 28.07 -0.84
C THR A 22 13.11 28.54 -1.98
N ILE A 23 12.08 27.77 -2.32
CA ILE A 23 11.03 28.16 -3.26
C ILE A 23 9.75 28.39 -2.46
N SER A 24 9.22 29.61 -2.53
CA SER A 24 8.04 30.06 -1.77
C SER A 24 7.08 30.94 -2.59
N SER A 25 7.30 31.02 -3.91
CA SER A 25 6.33 31.58 -4.87
C SER A 25 5.69 30.45 -5.69
N PRO A 26 4.37 30.51 -5.97
CA PRO A 26 3.71 29.54 -6.84
C PRO A 26 4.19 29.69 -8.28
N GLY A 27 4.19 28.59 -9.03
CA GLY A 27 4.75 28.61 -10.37
C GLY A 27 4.58 27.35 -11.19
N GLU A 28 5.20 27.34 -12.37
CA GLU A 28 5.37 26.18 -13.23
C GLU A 28 6.85 25.84 -13.34
N LEU A 29 7.23 24.64 -12.91
CA LEU A 29 8.57 24.10 -13.13
C LEU A 29 8.70 23.64 -14.59
N LYS A 30 9.71 24.17 -15.28
CA LYS A 30 10.11 23.81 -16.64
C LYS A 30 11.56 23.32 -16.63
N GLY A 31 11.72 22.00 -16.66
CA GLY A 31 13.02 21.32 -16.65
C GLY A 31 13.31 20.59 -15.34
N VAL A 32 14.57 20.19 -15.18
CA VAL A 32 15.01 19.34 -14.06
C VAL A 32 15.68 20.18 -12.97
N VAL A 33 15.24 20.00 -11.73
CA VAL A 33 15.93 20.48 -10.54
C VAL A 33 16.77 19.35 -9.97
N THR A 34 18.08 19.54 -9.82
CA THR A 34 18.97 18.53 -9.24
C THR A 34 19.55 19.02 -7.91
N VAL A 35 19.41 18.22 -6.86
CA VAL A 35 19.94 18.50 -5.52
C VAL A 35 21.01 17.46 -5.21
N ASN A 36 22.27 17.80 -5.47
CA ASN A 36 23.42 16.94 -5.25
C ASN A 36 23.80 16.87 -3.76
N THR A 37 24.71 15.95 -3.45
CA THR A 37 25.23 15.74 -2.09
C THR A 37 25.71 17.05 -1.46
N GLY A 38 25.17 17.35 -0.28
CA GLY A 38 25.46 18.58 0.48
C GLY A 38 24.67 19.83 0.06
N GLY A 39 23.92 19.77 -1.04
CA GLY A 39 22.96 20.81 -1.44
C GLY A 39 21.62 20.66 -0.72
N LYS A 40 20.89 21.78 -0.56
CA LYS A 40 19.62 21.81 0.18
C LYS A 40 18.52 22.55 -0.56
N LEU A 41 17.38 21.90 -0.74
CA LEU A 41 16.18 22.50 -1.32
C LEU A 41 15.03 22.48 -0.32
N PHE A 42 14.45 23.66 -0.08
CA PHE A 42 13.23 23.82 0.69
C PHE A 42 12.12 24.30 -0.24
N ILE A 43 10.96 23.67 -0.20
CA ILE A 43 9.76 24.15 -0.92
C ILE A 43 8.63 24.25 0.08
N ARG A 44 8.03 25.44 0.20
CA ARG A 44 7.04 25.71 1.26
C ARG A 44 5.83 26.47 0.75
N ASP A 45 4.65 26.02 1.16
CA ASP A 45 3.37 26.74 1.12
C ASP A 45 2.99 27.31 -0.27
N ILE A 46 3.25 26.53 -1.33
CA ILE A 46 2.98 26.94 -2.71
C ILE A 46 2.28 25.86 -3.53
N ALA A 47 1.68 26.28 -4.64
CA ALA A 47 1.32 25.40 -5.73
C ALA A 47 2.41 25.44 -6.83
N LEU A 48 2.96 24.27 -7.17
CA LEU A 48 3.96 24.10 -8.22
C LEU A 48 3.44 23.10 -9.26
N THR A 49 3.19 23.60 -10.47
CA THR A 49 2.84 22.76 -11.62
C THR A 49 4.11 22.25 -12.29
N PHE A 50 4.18 20.97 -12.66
CA PHE A 50 5.28 20.41 -13.44
C PHE A 50 4.86 20.38 -14.91
N ALA A 51 5.60 21.08 -15.77
CA ALA A 51 5.48 20.90 -17.21
C ALA A 51 5.96 19.50 -17.62
N ALA A 52 5.73 19.14 -18.89
CA ALA A 52 6.25 17.90 -19.47
C ALA A 52 7.77 17.75 -19.20
N ASP A 53 8.19 16.52 -18.91
CA ASP A 53 9.59 16.13 -18.63
C ASP A 53 10.28 16.86 -17.46
N SER A 54 9.53 17.62 -16.67
CA SER A 54 10.07 18.35 -15.52
C SER A 54 10.10 17.44 -14.28
N GLN A 55 11.16 17.53 -13.49
CA GLN A 55 11.42 16.65 -12.35
C GLN A 55 12.23 17.34 -11.26
N ILE A 56 12.12 16.85 -10.02
CA ILE A 56 13.06 17.13 -8.94
C ILE A 56 13.85 15.84 -8.67
N ILE A 57 15.16 15.88 -8.86
CA ILE A 57 16.09 14.77 -8.61
C ILE A 57 16.97 15.12 -7.41
N VAL A 58 16.98 14.27 -6.40
CA VAL A 58 17.82 14.39 -5.20
C VAL A 58 18.87 13.28 -5.25
N ASP A 59 20.14 13.63 -5.41
CA ASP A 59 21.26 12.68 -5.42
C ASP A 59 22.18 12.93 -4.22
N GLY A 60 21.76 12.43 -3.05
CA GLY A 60 22.45 12.59 -1.77
C GLY A 60 22.30 13.96 -1.09
N GLY A 61 21.56 14.88 -1.71
CA GLY A 61 21.20 16.18 -1.12
C GLY A 61 20.13 16.06 -0.02
N THR A 62 19.68 17.21 0.50
CA THR A 62 18.55 17.29 1.43
C THR A 62 17.38 18.03 0.78
N VAL A 63 16.19 17.43 0.86
CA VAL A 63 14.94 18.06 0.42
C VAL A 63 13.89 17.96 1.52
N GLU A 64 13.27 19.09 1.81
CA GLU A 64 12.16 19.20 2.76
C GLU A 64 11.01 19.95 2.08
N LEU A 65 9.84 19.31 2.08
CA LEU A 65 8.62 19.81 1.44
C LEU A 65 7.57 20.05 2.53
N SER A 66 6.99 21.24 2.58
CA SER A 66 5.97 21.59 3.58
C SER A 66 4.82 22.37 2.95
N GLY A 67 3.57 21.92 3.09
CA GLY A 67 2.42 22.69 2.60
C GLY A 67 2.37 22.86 1.07
N VAL A 68 3.09 22.03 0.32
CA VAL A 68 3.25 22.19 -1.14
C VAL A 68 2.21 21.37 -1.89
N THR A 69 1.57 21.97 -2.89
CA THR A 69 0.75 21.27 -3.89
C THR A 69 1.53 21.10 -5.18
N PHE A 70 1.83 19.86 -5.54
CA PHE A 70 2.45 19.48 -6.80
C PHE A 70 1.40 18.95 -7.77
N THR A 71 1.40 19.43 -9.01
CA THR A 71 0.45 18.99 -10.05
C THR A 71 1.18 18.69 -11.35
N ALA A 72 0.95 17.52 -11.93
CA ALA A 72 1.49 17.17 -13.25
C ALA A 72 0.67 17.81 -14.40
N ASN A 73 1.34 18.42 -15.37
CA ASN A 73 0.75 19.01 -16.59
C ASN A 73 1.41 18.42 -17.84
N GLY A 74 0.79 17.42 -18.50
CA GLY A 74 1.33 16.83 -19.74
C GLY A 74 0.86 15.39 -20.05
N SER A 75 1.32 14.81 -21.16
CA SER A 75 1.14 13.39 -21.54
C SER A 75 2.48 12.66 -21.60
N LEU A 76 2.51 11.39 -21.17
CA LEU A 76 3.69 10.53 -20.90
C LEU A 76 4.54 10.98 -19.69
N GLY A 77 3.97 10.78 -18.49
CA GLY A 77 4.65 10.41 -17.25
C GLY A 77 5.87 11.19 -16.76
N PRO A 78 5.73 12.46 -16.29
CA PRO A 78 6.73 13.01 -15.41
C PRO A 78 6.70 12.25 -14.08
N LEU A 79 7.79 11.55 -13.77
CA LEU A 79 8.08 11.17 -12.39
C LEU A 79 8.43 12.45 -11.62
N LEU A 80 7.54 12.94 -10.74
CA LEU A 80 7.69 14.29 -10.17
C LEU A 80 8.96 14.42 -9.33
N ILE A 81 9.20 13.44 -8.45
CA ILE A 81 10.34 13.46 -7.53
C ILE A 81 11.08 12.13 -7.56
N ILE A 82 12.39 12.21 -7.70
CA ILE A 82 13.34 11.11 -7.55
C ILE A 82 14.25 11.43 -6.37
N SER A 83 14.36 10.54 -5.40
CA SER A 83 15.30 10.66 -4.29
C SER A 83 16.20 9.44 -4.19
N GLU A 84 17.47 9.61 -4.50
CA GLU A 84 18.50 8.58 -4.45
C GLU A 84 19.62 8.99 -3.50
N LYS A 85 20.28 8.00 -2.88
CA LYS A 85 21.41 8.18 -1.93
C LYS A 85 21.14 9.17 -0.80
N THR A 86 19.87 9.48 -0.54
CA THR A 86 19.44 10.53 0.36
C THR A 86 19.29 9.94 1.77
N PRO A 87 19.86 10.55 2.82
CA PRO A 87 19.68 10.05 4.19
C PRO A 87 18.20 10.07 4.62
N VAL A 88 17.53 11.20 4.42
CA VAL A 88 16.11 11.38 4.75
C VAL A 88 15.43 12.24 3.69
N PHE A 89 14.28 11.77 3.20
CA PHE A 89 13.35 12.55 2.39
C PHE A 89 12.09 12.81 3.22
N THR A 90 11.70 14.09 3.36
CA THR A 90 10.55 14.47 4.18
C THR A 90 9.57 15.33 3.39
N ALA A 91 8.28 14.95 3.44
CA ALA A 91 7.18 15.80 3.01
C ALA A 91 6.12 15.86 4.12
N THR A 92 5.61 17.07 4.39
CA THR A 92 4.59 17.31 5.41
C THR A 92 3.47 18.19 4.86
N SER A 93 2.22 17.79 5.05
CA SER A 93 1.04 18.54 4.59
C SER A 93 1.09 18.89 3.09
N CYS A 94 1.69 18.00 2.28
CA CYS A 94 1.85 18.17 0.84
C CYS A 94 0.75 17.44 0.05
N VAL A 95 0.39 17.99 -1.10
CA VAL A 95 -0.48 17.34 -2.08
C VAL A 95 0.33 17.00 -3.32
N PHE A 96 0.19 15.77 -3.82
CA PHE A 96 0.81 15.28 -5.04
C PHE A 96 -0.30 14.79 -5.97
N ASP A 97 -0.59 15.54 -7.02
CA ASP A 97 -1.60 15.19 -8.02
C ASP A 97 -0.94 14.83 -9.35
N GLY A 98 -1.05 13.55 -9.71
CA GLY A 98 -0.47 13.00 -10.93
C GLY A 98 -1.31 13.21 -12.18
N SER A 99 -2.51 13.81 -12.05
CA SER A 99 -3.44 14.07 -13.17
C SER A 99 -3.78 12.82 -14.00
N GLY A 100 -3.68 11.63 -13.41
CA GLY A 100 -3.94 10.31 -14.01
C GLY A 100 -2.81 9.79 -14.89
N LYS A 101 -1.65 10.46 -14.89
CA LYS A 101 -0.61 10.29 -15.93
C LYS A 101 0.81 10.15 -15.39
N ALA A 102 1.05 10.40 -14.09
CA ALA A 102 2.37 10.54 -13.51
C ALA A 102 2.65 9.57 -12.34
N GLN A 103 3.90 9.14 -12.24
CA GLN A 103 4.46 8.60 -10.99
C GLN A 103 4.81 9.78 -10.08
N LEU A 104 4.41 9.74 -8.82
CA LEU A 104 4.56 10.91 -7.94
C LEU A 104 5.95 10.96 -7.33
N ILE A 105 6.33 9.91 -6.62
CA ILE A 105 7.61 9.85 -5.90
C ILE A 105 8.25 8.49 -6.15
N LYS A 106 9.51 8.52 -6.55
CA LYS A 106 10.41 7.38 -6.54
C LYS A 106 11.52 7.65 -5.55
N THR A 107 11.70 6.78 -4.57
CA THR A 107 12.72 6.98 -3.54
C THR A 107 13.48 5.71 -3.20
N ALA A 108 14.78 5.90 -3.03
CA ALA A 108 15.78 4.99 -2.51
C ALA A 108 16.49 5.64 -1.28
N ALA A 109 15.85 6.65 -0.67
CA ALA A 109 16.34 7.25 0.56
C ALA A 109 16.38 6.24 1.70
N ALA A 110 17.35 6.36 2.61
CA ALA A 110 17.42 5.48 3.78
C ALA A 110 16.16 5.62 4.67
N LYS A 111 15.58 6.81 4.72
CA LYS A 111 14.27 7.06 5.33
C LYS A 111 13.43 7.98 4.44
N THR A 112 12.16 7.64 4.28
CA THR A 112 11.15 8.50 3.65
C THR A 112 10.00 8.72 4.64
N ASP A 113 9.84 9.95 5.10
CA ASP A 113 8.78 10.36 6.03
C ASP A 113 7.74 11.21 5.29
N LEU A 114 6.52 10.70 5.18
CA LEU A 114 5.41 11.33 4.49
C LEU A 114 4.25 11.49 5.48
N THR A 115 4.09 12.71 5.99
CA THR A 115 3.14 13.02 7.06
C THR A 115 2.06 13.96 6.54
N ASP A 116 0.79 13.62 6.77
CA ASP A 116 -0.35 14.47 6.38
C ASP A 116 -0.36 14.80 4.86
N CYS A 117 0.20 13.89 4.05
CA CYS A 117 0.29 14.08 2.60
C CYS A 117 -0.92 13.46 1.88
N THR A 118 -1.36 14.10 0.80
CA THR A 118 -2.34 13.54 -0.13
C THR A 118 -1.68 13.18 -1.46
N PHE A 119 -1.90 11.96 -1.93
CA PHE A 119 -1.47 11.44 -3.21
C PHE A 119 -2.70 11.12 -4.05
N SER A 120 -2.86 11.74 -5.20
CA SER A 120 -4.03 11.55 -6.05
C SER A 120 -3.65 11.33 -7.51
N ASN A 121 -4.46 10.52 -8.21
CA ASN A 121 -4.38 10.33 -9.66
C ASN A 121 -2.95 9.97 -10.13
N GLY A 122 -2.24 9.17 -9.34
CA GLY A 122 -0.84 8.81 -9.52
C GLY A 122 -0.41 7.96 -8.34
N PHE A 123 0.78 7.36 -8.41
CA PHE A 123 1.23 6.42 -7.38
C PHE A 123 2.63 6.74 -6.85
N VAL A 124 2.93 6.23 -5.66
CA VAL A 124 4.23 6.33 -5.01
C VAL A 124 4.94 4.98 -5.09
N ARG A 125 6.19 4.99 -5.57
CA ARG A 125 6.98 3.77 -5.75
C ARG A 125 8.28 3.85 -4.98
N GLY A 126 8.41 3.10 -3.89
CA GLY A 126 9.72 2.71 -3.40
C GLY A 126 10.31 1.68 -4.36
N THR A 127 11.42 1.98 -5.02
CA THR A 127 12.09 0.99 -5.88
C THR A 127 13.08 0.14 -5.09
N PRO A 128 13.43 -1.08 -5.55
CA PRO A 128 14.54 -1.79 -4.95
C PRO A 128 15.79 -0.96 -5.19
N VAL A 129 16.54 -0.65 -4.11
CA VAL A 129 17.92 -0.22 -4.28
C VAL A 129 18.64 -1.42 -4.89
N LYS A 130 19.16 -1.30 -6.11
CA LYS A 130 20.05 -2.32 -6.67
C LYS A 130 21.15 -2.55 -5.63
N LYS A 131 21.11 -3.72 -4.98
CA LYS A 131 21.86 -4.17 -3.79
C LYS A 131 21.02 -4.12 -2.50
N ALA A 132 20.64 -5.32 -2.05
CA ALA A 132 19.90 -5.67 -0.83
C ALA A 132 20.62 -5.29 0.48
N THR A 133 21.15 -4.07 0.58
CA THR A 133 21.95 -3.59 1.72
C THR A 133 21.51 -2.23 2.26
N SER A 134 20.44 -1.62 1.75
CA SER A 134 19.91 -0.38 2.30
C SER A 134 18.66 -0.65 3.15
N ASN A 135 18.74 -0.29 4.43
CA ASN A 135 17.63 -0.26 5.39
C ASN A 135 16.60 0.84 5.03
N THR A 136 16.07 0.86 3.81
CA THR A 136 15.09 1.86 3.42
C THR A 136 13.83 1.66 4.25
N SER A 137 13.47 2.71 4.98
CA SER A 137 12.27 2.76 5.81
C SER A 137 11.31 3.79 5.25
N PHE A 138 10.07 3.37 5.05
CA PHE A 138 8.98 4.21 4.62
C PHE A 138 8.05 4.44 5.81
N VAL A 139 7.76 5.69 6.11
CA VAL A 139 6.82 6.08 7.16
C VAL A 139 5.74 6.94 6.51
N PHE A 140 4.52 6.44 6.54
CA PHE A 140 3.32 7.16 6.16
C PHE A 140 2.49 7.39 7.40
N GLN A 141 2.18 8.65 7.71
CA GLN A 141 1.37 9.01 8.86
C GLN A 141 0.30 10.01 8.47
N PHE A 142 -0.97 9.74 8.79
CA PHE A 142 -2.09 10.62 8.42
C PHE A 142 -2.21 10.87 6.90
N ALA A 143 -1.61 10.01 6.08
CA ALA A 143 -1.56 10.20 4.64
C ALA A 143 -2.82 9.67 3.95
N LYS A 144 -3.13 10.24 2.79
CA LYS A 144 -4.24 9.80 1.95
C LYS A 144 -3.74 9.48 0.54
N ALA A 145 -4.07 8.29 0.03
CA ALA A 145 -3.81 7.92 -1.36
C ALA A 145 -5.12 7.56 -2.05
N MET A 146 -5.41 8.21 -3.19
CA MET A 146 -6.70 8.05 -3.85
C MET A 146 -6.66 8.04 -5.37
N ASN A 147 -7.61 7.30 -5.95
CA ASN A 147 -7.83 7.27 -7.41
C ASN A 147 -6.54 6.93 -8.18
N SER A 148 -5.65 6.15 -7.55
CA SER A 148 -4.39 5.76 -8.14
C SER A 148 -4.64 4.51 -8.99
N SER A 149 -4.22 4.52 -10.24
CA SER A 149 -4.38 3.39 -11.15
C SER A 149 -3.04 3.02 -11.77
N VAL A 150 -2.69 1.73 -11.72
CA VAL A 150 -1.45 1.21 -12.29
C VAL A 150 -1.77 0.07 -13.27
N ASN A 151 -1.41 0.31 -14.53
CA ASN A 151 -1.56 -0.63 -15.65
C ASN A 151 -0.22 -1.29 -16.05
N ASP A 152 0.68 -1.49 -15.08
CA ASP A 152 1.97 -2.11 -15.35
C ASP A 152 1.81 -3.62 -15.59
N ILE A 153 2.63 -4.16 -16.49
CA ILE A 153 2.74 -5.61 -16.74
C ILE A 153 3.39 -6.31 -15.53
N GLU A 154 4.18 -5.57 -14.74
CA GLU A 154 4.84 -6.07 -13.54
C GLU A 154 3.92 -5.97 -12.31
N PRO A 155 4.08 -6.84 -11.30
CA PRO A 155 3.26 -6.82 -10.09
C PRO A 155 3.51 -5.53 -9.27
N ALA A 156 2.63 -4.54 -9.37
CA ALA A 156 2.77 -3.24 -8.69
C ALA A 156 1.59 -2.95 -7.74
N GLY A 157 1.84 -2.16 -6.68
CA GLY A 157 0.81 -1.61 -5.81
C GLY A 157 0.31 -0.28 -6.36
N ALA A 158 -1.02 -0.07 -6.46
CA ALA A 158 -1.51 1.11 -7.16
C ALA A 158 -1.26 2.43 -6.42
N ALA A 159 -1.09 2.41 -5.11
CA ALA A 159 -0.76 3.61 -4.31
C ALA A 159 0.68 3.57 -3.79
N ILE A 160 1.09 2.43 -3.24
CA ILE A 160 2.42 2.22 -2.66
C ILE A 160 2.97 0.89 -3.15
N GLU A 161 4.17 0.92 -3.74
CA GLU A 161 5.03 -0.25 -3.83
C GLU A 161 6.24 -0.06 -2.91
N SER A 162 6.55 -1.05 -2.06
CA SER A 162 7.70 -0.96 -1.14
C SER A 162 8.54 -2.24 -1.14
N TYR A 163 9.85 -2.09 -1.32
CA TYR A 163 10.83 -3.15 -1.13
C TYR A 163 11.57 -3.07 0.21
N GLY A 164 11.38 -1.97 0.96
CA GLY A 164 11.95 -1.75 2.29
C GLY A 164 10.91 -1.97 3.40
N ALA A 165 11.31 -1.68 4.63
CA ALA A 165 10.38 -1.70 5.76
C ALA A 165 9.33 -0.58 5.60
N LEU A 166 8.05 -0.92 5.70
CA LEU A 166 6.93 0.01 5.53
C LEU A 166 6.16 0.14 6.84
N HIS A 167 6.06 1.37 7.35
CA HIS A 167 5.27 1.75 8.50
C HIS A 167 4.17 2.70 8.03
N THR A 168 2.90 2.31 8.21
CA THR A 168 1.76 3.10 7.75
C THR A 168 0.74 3.21 8.87
N THR A 169 0.47 4.43 9.32
CA THR A 169 -0.42 4.65 10.47
C THR A 169 -1.41 5.79 10.24
N ASN A 170 -2.67 5.60 10.62
CA ASN A 170 -3.73 6.61 10.47
C ASN A 170 -3.97 7.05 9.01
N CYS A 171 -3.72 6.17 8.03
CA CYS A 171 -3.78 6.51 6.60
C CYS A 171 -5.08 6.03 5.94
N ASN A 172 -5.44 6.68 4.83
CA ASN A 172 -6.62 6.34 4.03
C ASN A 172 -6.23 6.01 2.58
N PHE A 173 -6.60 4.83 2.10
CA PHE A 173 -6.42 4.36 0.73
C PHE A 173 -7.80 4.19 0.10
N VAL A 174 -8.13 5.00 -0.91
CA VAL A 174 -9.49 5.06 -1.46
C VAL A 174 -9.49 4.94 -2.98
N ASN A 175 -10.30 4.04 -3.56
CA ASN A 175 -10.44 3.89 -5.02
C ASN A 175 -9.11 3.67 -5.75
N ASN A 176 -8.19 2.90 -5.16
CA ASN A 176 -6.93 2.58 -5.82
C ASN A 176 -7.06 1.25 -6.57
N ILE A 177 -6.56 1.17 -7.81
CA ILE A 177 -6.83 0.07 -8.74
C ILE A 177 -5.52 -0.42 -9.37
N ALA A 178 -5.23 -1.72 -9.25
CA ALA A 178 -4.09 -2.36 -9.89
C ALA A 178 -4.50 -3.47 -10.86
N GLU A 179 -3.77 -3.61 -11.97
CA GLU A 179 -4.00 -4.69 -12.93
C GLU A 179 -3.35 -6.03 -12.49
N THR A 180 -2.31 -6.03 -11.67
CA THR A 180 -1.46 -7.24 -11.48
C THR A 180 -1.23 -7.66 -10.04
N ALA A 181 -1.10 -6.74 -9.08
CA ALA A 181 -0.88 -7.05 -7.66
C ALA A 181 -1.85 -6.28 -6.78
N ALA A 182 -1.40 -5.47 -5.83
CA ALA A 182 -2.30 -4.93 -4.81
C ALA A 182 -3.04 -3.67 -5.27
N GLY A 183 -4.33 -3.58 -5.00
CA GLY A 183 -5.09 -2.38 -5.36
C GLY A 183 -4.62 -1.12 -4.63
N ALA A 184 -3.95 -1.21 -3.48
CA ALA A 184 -3.30 -0.06 -2.84
C ALA A 184 -1.82 -0.30 -2.54
N ILE A 185 -1.48 -1.27 -1.69
CA ILE A 185 -0.12 -1.47 -1.17
C ILE A 185 0.42 -2.84 -1.59
N ASN A 186 1.50 -2.87 -2.37
CA ASN A 186 2.27 -4.09 -2.63
C ASN A 186 3.61 -3.97 -1.92
N SER A 187 3.89 -4.84 -0.94
CA SER A 187 5.15 -4.81 -0.20
C SER A 187 5.92 -6.12 -0.24
N TYR A 188 7.20 -6.00 -0.56
CA TYR A 188 8.20 -7.05 -0.55
C TYR A 188 9.06 -7.06 0.73
N GLY A 189 8.98 -6.01 1.55
CA GLY A 189 9.65 -5.91 2.84
C GLY A 189 8.68 -6.06 4.01
N ARG A 190 9.23 -5.98 5.24
CA ARG A 190 8.41 -5.99 6.47
C ARG A 190 7.39 -4.86 6.46
N VAL A 191 6.13 -5.17 6.78
CA VAL A 191 5.05 -4.17 6.92
C VAL A 191 4.54 -4.08 8.35
N GLN A 192 4.32 -2.84 8.81
CA GLN A 192 3.58 -2.51 10.02
C GLN A 192 2.51 -1.49 9.65
N ILE A 193 1.25 -1.91 9.67
CA ILE A 193 0.11 -1.08 9.26
C ILE A 193 -0.88 -1.04 10.42
N SER A 194 -1.19 0.17 10.91
CA SER A 194 -2.12 0.33 12.02
C SER A 194 -3.10 1.48 11.86
N ASN A 195 -4.35 1.27 12.25
CA ASN A 195 -5.40 2.29 12.19
C ASN A 195 -5.56 2.91 10.78
N CYS A 196 -5.48 2.08 9.74
CA CYS A 196 -5.63 2.52 8.36
C CYS A 196 -6.96 2.07 7.76
N VAL A 197 -7.49 2.86 6.83
CA VAL A 197 -8.70 2.51 6.07
C VAL A 197 -8.33 2.25 4.61
N PHE A 198 -8.77 1.13 4.09
CA PHE A 198 -8.71 0.75 2.68
C PHE A 198 -10.14 0.63 2.19
N LYS A 199 -10.53 1.47 1.23
CA LYS A 199 -11.90 1.56 0.75
C LYS A 199 -11.93 1.49 -0.76
N ASP A 200 -12.80 0.65 -1.29
CA ASP A 200 -13.07 0.53 -2.74
C ASP A 200 -11.78 0.28 -3.56
N CYS A 201 -10.78 -0.38 -2.95
CA CYS A 201 -9.53 -0.73 -3.62
C CYS A 201 -9.71 -2.03 -4.42
N GLN A 202 -9.16 -2.07 -5.63
CA GLN A 202 -9.41 -3.17 -6.56
C GLN A 202 -8.12 -3.71 -7.19
N SER A 203 -8.11 -5.02 -7.42
CA SER A 203 -7.04 -5.71 -8.13
C SER A 203 -7.59 -6.69 -9.16
N LYS A 204 -7.01 -6.74 -10.37
CA LYS A 204 -7.22 -7.87 -11.28
C LYS A 204 -6.26 -9.05 -11.03
N GLY A 205 -5.30 -8.87 -10.13
CA GLY A 205 -4.45 -9.92 -9.59
C GLY A 205 -4.91 -10.33 -8.20
N ILE A 206 -4.04 -10.16 -7.20
CA ILE A 206 -4.25 -10.63 -5.81
C ILE A 206 -4.26 -9.48 -4.82
N GLY A 207 -4.96 -9.63 -3.69
CA GLY A 207 -4.96 -8.62 -2.62
C GLY A 207 -5.63 -7.32 -3.06
N GLY A 208 -6.96 -7.25 -3.03
CA GLY A 208 -7.71 -6.11 -3.56
C GLY A 208 -7.30 -4.76 -2.98
N ALA A 209 -6.75 -4.73 -1.77
CA ALA A 209 -6.11 -3.57 -1.18
C ALA A 209 -4.62 -3.78 -0.90
N LEU A 210 -4.24 -4.92 -0.32
CA LEU A 210 -2.90 -5.11 0.23
C LEU A 210 -2.34 -6.49 -0.14
N VAL A 211 -1.09 -6.48 -0.58
CA VAL A 211 -0.23 -7.66 -0.68
C VAL A 211 1.00 -7.43 0.19
N ALA A 212 1.23 -8.32 1.15
CA ALA A 212 2.46 -8.35 1.94
C ALA A 212 3.18 -9.67 1.68
N ARG A 213 4.50 -9.63 1.45
CA ARG A 213 5.31 -10.80 1.03
C ARG A 213 6.38 -11.25 2.01
N ASP A 214 6.52 -10.53 3.12
CA ASP A 214 7.46 -10.77 4.22
C ASP A 214 6.69 -10.67 5.55
N ILE A 215 7.36 -10.39 6.67
CA ILE A 215 6.74 -10.18 7.98
C ILE A 215 5.69 -9.05 7.90
N TYR A 216 4.51 -9.31 8.45
CA TYR A 216 3.42 -8.35 8.47
C TYR A 216 2.81 -8.21 9.86
N VAL A 217 2.55 -6.98 10.28
CA VAL A 217 1.77 -6.69 11.49
C VAL A 217 0.68 -5.70 11.10
N LEU A 218 -0.56 -6.18 11.05
CA LEU A 218 -1.73 -5.38 10.73
C LEU A 218 -2.63 -5.28 11.95
N THR A 219 -2.92 -4.06 12.39
CA THR A 219 -3.76 -3.83 13.58
C THR A 219 -4.77 -2.71 13.38
N LEU A 220 -5.99 -2.87 13.87
CA LEU A 220 -7.00 -1.78 13.85
C LEU A 220 -7.30 -1.23 12.45
N CYS A 221 -7.11 -2.01 11.39
CA CYS A 221 -7.36 -1.57 10.03
C CYS A 221 -8.79 -1.90 9.58
N THR A 222 -9.34 -1.07 8.71
CA THR A 222 -10.64 -1.32 8.06
C THR A 222 -10.43 -1.52 6.56
N PHE A 223 -10.96 -2.62 6.03
CA PHE A 223 -11.05 -2.91 4.61
C PHE A 223 -12.53 -2.92 4.22
N GLU A 224 -12.94 -2.00 3.35
CA GLU A 224 -14.33 -1.82 2.93
C GLU A 224 -14.42 -1.94 1.41
N SER A 225 -15.31 -2.81 0.91
CA SER A 225 -15.62 -2.96 -0.52
C SER A 225 -14.38 -3.19 -1.41
N CYS A 226 -13.34 -3.82 -0.87
CA CYS A 226 -12.13 -4.13 -1.62
C CYS A 226 -12.30 -5.44 -2.39
N THR A 227 -11.83 -5.50 -3.63
CA THR A 227 -12.07 -6.65 -4.51
C THR A 227 -10.80 -7.09 -5.24
N ALA A 228 -10.59 -8.40 -5.34
CA ALA A 228 -9.54 -9.00 -6.18
C ALA A 228 -10.15 -10.00 -7.16
N VAL A 229 -9.65 -10.08 -8.40
CA VAL A 229 -10.03 -11.19 -9.28
C VAL A 229 -9.40 -12.49 -8.80
N GLY A 230 -8.09 -12.48 -8.50
CA GLY A 230 -7.39 -13.57 -7.83
C GLY A 230 -7.55 -13.53 -6.31
N ASN A 231 -6.73 -14.30 -5.60
CA ASN A 231 -6.87 -14.52 -4.15
C ASN A 231 -6.78 -13.27 -3.27
N GLY A 232 -7.49 -13.33 -2.12
CA GLY A 232 -7.45 -12.30 -1.08
C GLY A 232 -8.24 -11.06 -1.49
N GLY A 233 -9.56 -11.08 -1.33
CA GLY A 233 -10.43 -10.02 -1.83
C GLY A 233 -10.07 -8.64 -1.32
N ALA A 234 -9.59 -8.50 -0.08
CA ALA A 234 -8.88 -7.30 0.38
C ALA A 234 -7.39 -7.53 0.60
N VAL A 235 -7.03 -8.62 1.26
CA VAL A 235 -5.65 -8.82 1.74
C VAL A 235 -5.11 -10.18 1.31
N PHE A 236 -3.91 -10.19 0.73
CA PHE A 236 -3.14 -11.39 0.44
C PHE A 236 -1.80 -11.37 1.21
N LEU A 237 -1.61 -12.33 2.10
CA LEU A 237 -0.45 -12.41 2.98
C LEU A 237 0.42 -13.61 2.61
N LEU A 238 1.63 -13.33 2.17
CA LEU A 238 2.73 -14.25 1.92
C LEU A 238 3.89 -13.81 2.83
N GLY A 239 4.69 -14.72 3.36
CA GLY A 239 5.69 -14.35 4.37
C GLY A 239 6.33 -15.57 5.04
N GLY A 240 6.66 -16.55 4.21
CA GLY A 240 7.05 -17.90 4.59
C GLY A 240 7.93 -17.97 5.84
N THR A 241 7.44 -18.73 6.83
CA THR A 241 8.14 -19.22 8.03
C THR A 241 8.32 -18.26 9.21
N HIS A 242 7.95 -16.98 9.11
CA HIS A 242 8.09 -16.06 10.25
C HIS A 242 6.97 -16.18 11.29
N THR A 243 7.33 -16.29 12.58
CA THR A 243 6.38 -16.41 13.71
C THR A 243 5.75 -15.10 14.15
N ASP A 244 6.29 -13.99 13.67
CA ASP A 244 5.98 -12.65 14.19
C ASP A 244 4.88 -11.97 13.37
N SER A 245 4.36 -12.66 12.35
CA SER A 245 3.33 -12.11 11.48
C SER A 245 1.93 -12.21 12.10
N SER A 246 1.20 -11.09 12.12
CA SER A 246 -0.14 -11.01 12.71
C SER A 246 -1.08 -10.07 11.94
N LEU A 247 -2.36 -10.45 11.96
CA LEU A 247 -3.51 -9.69 11.50
C LEU A 247 -4.52 -9.67 12.64
N GLU A 248 -4.64 -8.54 13.32
CA GLU A 248 -5.40 -8.46 14.58
C GLU A 248 -6.30 -7.24 14.66
N GLN A 249 -7.50 -7.40 15.22
CA GLN A 249 -8.42 -6.28 15.48
C GLN A 249 -8.78 -5.47 14.22
N CYS A 250 -8.77 -6.11 13.05
CA CYS A 250 -9.15 -5.50 11.79
C CYS A 250 -10.62 -5.82 11.43
N SER A 251 -11.22 -4.96 10.62
CA SER A 251 -12.56 -5.14 10.06
C SER A 251 -12.49 -5.29 8.54
N PHE A 252 -13.20 -6.27 8.00
CA PHE A 252 -13.37 -6.52 6.57
C PHE A 252 -14.86 -6.49 6.27
N ASN A 253 -15.28 -5.62 5.36
CA ASN A 253 -16.68 -5.42 5.03
C ASN A 253 -16.85 -5.45 3.51
N LYS A 254 -17.72 -6.33 3.00
CA LYS A 254 -18.03 -6.44 1.56
C LYS A 254 -16.79 -6.67 0.68
N CYS A 255 -15.78 -7.33 1.22
CA CYS A 255 -14.59 -7.68 0.45
C CYS A 255 -14.84 -8.94 -0.38
N THR A 256 -14.46 -8.94 -1.66
CA THR A 256 -14.83 -10.04 -2.57
C THR A 256 -13.69 -10.54 -3.44
N THR A 257 -13.73 -11.83 -3.80
CA THR A 257 -12.79 -12.44 -4.76
C THR A 257 -13.42 -13.49 -5.66
N SER A 258 -12.90 -13.62 -6.89
CA SER A 258 -13.25 -14.73 -7.80
C SER A 258 -12.45 -16.02 -7.53
N GLU A 259 -11.53 -16.00 -6.56
CA GLU A 259 -10.79 -17.17 -6.10
C GLU A 259 -11.06 -17.46 -4.61
N SER A 260 -10.03 -17.38 -3.75
CA SER A 260 -10.11 -17.78 -2.34
C SER A 260 -9.84 -16.63 -1.38
N GLY A 261 -10.53 -16.63 -0.23
CA GLY A 261 -10.32 -15.67 0.86
C GLY A 261 -10.97 -14.31 0.59
N GLY A 262 -12.30 -14.21 0.73
CA GLY A 262 -13.04 -13.01 0.35
C GLY A 262 -12.62 -11.75 1.11
N GLY A 263 -12.35 -11.86 2.40
CA GLY A 263 -11.65 -10.81 3.15
C GLY A 263 -10.14 -10.95 3.00
N CYS A 264 -9.62 -12.11 3.41
CA CYS A 264 -8.20 -12.34 3.51
C CYS A 264 -7.81 -13.74 3.04
N ARG A 265 -6.70 -13.82 2.32
CA ARG A 265 -6.00 -15.08 2.07
C ARG A 265 -4.60 -15.03 2.67
N VAL A 266 -4.26 -16.09 3.39
CA VAL A 266 -2.98 -16.25 4.08
C VAL A 266 -2.30 -17.51 3.57
N GLU A 267 -1.04 -17.39 3.13
CA GLU A 267 -0.24 -18.50 2.62
C GLU A 267 1.08 -18.59 3.38
N ASN A 268 0.99 -18.99 4.65
CA ASN A 268 2.13 -19.00 5.57
C ASN A 268 2.19 -20.25 6.44
N ARG A 269 3.42 -20.65 6.78
CA ARG A 269 3.66 -21.70 7.78
C ARG A 269 3.19 -21.31 9.18
N TYR A 270 3.35 -20.03 9.53
CA TYR A 270 2.88 -19.43 10.77
C TYR A 270 2.03 -18.21 10.47
N TYR A 271 0.87 -18.11 11.10
CA TYR A 271 0.04 -16.91 11.05
C TYR A 271 -0.79 -16.75 12.31
N LYS A 272 -1.03 -15.50 12.69
CA LYS A 272 -2.00 -15.11 13.72
C LYS A 272 -3.06 -14.25 13.06
N VAL A 273 -4.26 -14.77 12.91
CA VAL A 273 -5.42 -14.03 12.40
C VAL A 273 -6.42 -14.01 13.54
N ASN A 274 -6.36 -12.98 14.37
CA ASN A 274 -7.09 -12.96 15.64
C ASN A 274 -7.96 -11.72 15.83
N ASN A 275 -9.08 -11.85 16.54
CA ASN A 275 -9.91 -10.69 16.93
C ASN A 275 -10.39 -9.84 15.74
N ASN A 276 -10.54 -10.41 14.54
CA ASN A 276 -11.00 -9.67 13.37
C ASN A 276 -12.50 -9.85 13.15
N VAL A 277 -13.10 -8.90 12.43
CA VAL A 277 -14.51 -8.95 12.01
C VAL A 277 -14.56 -9.02 10.49
N PHE A 278 -15.28 -10.01 9.96
CA PHE A 278 -15.56 -10.18 8.53
C PHE A 278 -17.07 -10.13 8.33
N THR A 279 -17.55 -9.17 7.54
CA THR A 279 -18.97 -8.96 7.27
C THR A 279 -19.21 -8.89 5.77
N ASP A 280 -20.18 -9.66 5.28
CA ASP A 280 -20.57 -9.70 3.86
C ASP A 280 -19.40 -9.99 2.90
N CYS A 281 -18.33 -10.64 3.37
CA CYS A 281 -17.20 -11.03 2.52
C CYS A 281 -17.53 -12.26 1.68
N SER A 282 -17.09 -12.32 0.42
CA SER A 282 -17.38 -13.45 -0.46
C SER A 282 -16.19 -13.92 -1.30
N ALA A 283 -16.11 -15.23 -1.53
CA ALA A 283 -15.11 -15.84 -2.39
C ALA A 283 -15.79 -16.84 -3.34
N ALA A 284 -15.48 -16.84 -4.62
CA ALA A 284 -16.13 -17.78 -5.54
C ALA A 284 -15.71 -19.24 -5.30
N GLN A 285 -14.51 -19.49 -4.76
CA GLN A 285 -14.01 -20.85 -4.50
C GLN A 285 -14.12 -21.22 -3.02
N ILE A 286 -13.23 -20.73 -2.17
CA ILE A 286 -13.16 -21.16 -0.77
C ILE A 286 -12.87 -20.01 0.20
N GLY A 287 -13.39 -20.12 1.43
CA GLY A 287 -13.06 -19.20 2.53
C GLY A 287 -13.66 -17.81 2.30
N GLY A 288 -14.98 -17.67 2.43
CA GLY A 288 -15.65 -16.40 2.12
C GLY A 288 -15.17 -15.23 2.97
N GLY A 289 -14.78 -15.47 4.23
CA GLY A 289 -14.04 -14.51 5.04
C GLY A 289 -12.54 -14.70 4.91
N VAL A 290 -12.04 -15.87 5.35
CA VAL A 290 -10.62 -16.20 5.36
C VAL A 290 -10.35 -17.51 4.66
N SER A 291 -9.32 -17.53 3.81
CA SER A 291 -8.73 -18.77 3.31
C SER A 291 -7.28 -18.87 3.76
N ALA A 292 -6.88 -20.00 4.33
CA ALA A 292 -5.53 -20.20 4.88
C ALA A 292 -4.86 -21.46 4.31
N LEU A 293 -3.68 -21.29 3.72
CA LEU A 293 -2.83 -22.35 3.19
C LEU A 293 -1.50 -22.42 3.94
N GLY A 294 -0.96 -23.64 4.07
CA GLY A 294 0.45 -23.86 4.43
C GLY A 294 0.72 -24.06 5.92
N ALA A 295 -0.30 -24.25 6.74
CA ALA A 295 -0.12 -24.45 8.17
C ALA A 295 0.42 -25.86 8.49
N ASP A 296 1.75 -25.97 8.48
CA ASP A 296 2.48 -27.20 8.78
C ASP A 296 2.95 -27.26 10.26
N GLN A 297 2.58 -26.29 11.12
CA GLN A 297 3.12 -26.11 12.49
C GLN A 297 2.09 -25.66 13.55
N CYS A 298 2.32 -26.04 14.81
CA CYS A 298 1.42 -25.94 15.98
C CYS A 298 1.04 -24.52 16.46
N ASN A 299 1.62 -23.46 15.89
CA ASN A 299 1.46 -22.09 16.39
C ASN A 299 0.60 -21.19 15.48
N SER A 300 0.10 -21.68 14.35
CA SER A 300 -0.86 -20.94 13.54
C SER A 300 -2.22 -20.85 14.25
N MET A 301 -2.83 -19.67 14.24
CA MET A 301 -4.09 -19.41 14.95
C MET A 301 -5.05 -18.58 14.09
N LEU A 302 -6.29 -19.04 14.06
CA LEU A 302 -7.46 -18.28 13.62
C LEU A 302 -8.38 -18.24 14.84
N ASN A 303 -8.29 -17.18 15.65
CA ASN A 303 -8.92 -17.17 16.97
C ASN A 303 -9.70 -15.89 17.25
N MET A 304 -10.85 -16.02 17.91
CA MET A 304 -11.69 -14.88 18.32
C MET A 304 -12.14 -13.99 17.15
N ASN A 305 -12.25 -14.53 15.94
CA ASN A 305 -12.78 -13.78 14.80
C ASN A 305 -14.32 -13.90 14.73
N THR A 306 -14.97 -12.86 14.24
CA THR A 306 -16.41 -12.86 13.97
C THR A 306 -16.64 -12.83 12.47
N PHE A 307 -17.45 -13.75 11.96
CA PHE A 307 -17.86 -13.82 10.56
C PHE A 307 -19.36 -13.66 10.46
N THR A 308 -19.83 -12.69 9.68
CA THR A 308 -21.24 -12.42 9.44
C THR A 308 -21.52 -12.41 7.94
N ASN A 309 -22.47 -13.22 7.49
CA ASN A 309 -22.88 -13.31 6.08
C ASN A 309 -21.73 -13.59 5.09
N CYS A 310 -20.65 -14.24 5.53
CA CYS A 310 -19.58 -14.61 4.63
C CYS A 310 -19.98 -15.81 3.75
N ILE A 311 -19.65 -15.76 2.45
CA ILE A 311 -20.13 -16.72 1.44
C ILE A 311 -18.97 -17.27 0.59
N ALA A 312 -18.94 -18.58 0.37
CA ALA A 312 -18.07 -19.22 -0.63
C ALA A 312 -18.59 -20.58 -1.07
N GLN A 313 -18.15 -21.13 -2.22
CA GLN A 313 -18.56 -22.50 -2.62
C GLN A 313 -18.23 -23.53 -1.53
N LYS A 314 -17.07 -23.40 -0.86
CA LYS A 314 -16.72 -24.23 0.32
C LYS A 314 -16.09 -23.39 1.43
N GLY A 315 -16.50 -23.62 2.68
CA GLY A 315 -16.00 -22.85 3.82
C GLY A 315 -16.47 -21.39 3.76
N GLY A 316 -17.78 -21.17 3.93
CA GLY A 316 -18.39 -19.84 3.81
C GLY A 316 -17.72 -18.77 4.67
N ALA A 317 -17.25 -19.13 5.86
CA ALA A 317 -16.43 -18.24 6.69
C ALA A 317 -14.94 -18.52 6.53
N ILE A 318 -14.51 -19.75 6.81
CA ILE A 318 -13.10 -20.16 6.83
C ILE A 318 -12.90 -21.36 5.92
N ALA A 319 -11.86 -21.32 5.11
CA ALA A 319 -11.32 -22.51 4.46
C ALA A 319 -9.85 -22.69 4.78
N ARG A 320 -9.46 -23.92 5.09
CA ARG A 320 -8.08 -24.30 5.39
C ARG A 320 -7.62 -25.37 4.41
N GLN A 321 -6.39 -25.24 3.96
CA GLN A 321 -5.72 -26.22 3.11
C GLN A 321 -4.34 -26.53 3.70
N GLN A 322 -4.05 -27.80 3.94
CA GLN A 322 -2.74 -28.26 4.39
C GLN A 322 -1.87 -28.63 3.18
N THR A 323 -0.59 -28.28 3.24
CA THR A 323 0.41 -28.65 2.22
C THR A 323 1.17 -29.92 2.59
N SER A 324 1.09 -30.36 3.86
CA SER A 324 1.74 -31.58 4.35
C SER A 324 0.75 -32.56 4.99
N ILE A 325 1.03 -33.86 4.84
CA ILE A 325 0.23 -35.01 5.33
C ILE A 325 0.34 -35.24 6.85
N ALA A 326 1.12 -34.43 7.57
CA ALA A 326 1.29 -34.55 9.02
C ALA A 326 0.10 -33.89 9.74
N GLN A 327 -0.96 -34.68 9.98
CA GLN A 327 -2.20 -34.26 10.64
C GLN A 327 -2.03 -33.71 12.08
N SER A 328 -0.83 -33.79 12.66
CA SER A 328 -0.54 -33.42 14.06
C SER A 328 -0.39 -31.92 14.31
N TYR A 329 -0.27 -31.08 13.28
CA TYR A 329 0.01 -29.64 13.41
C TYR A 329 -1.05 -28.79 12.72
N SER A 330 -2.26 -28.76 13.29
CA SER A 330 -3.39 -27.99 12.77
C SER A 330 -3.48 -26.61 13.44
N PRO A 331 -3.73 -25.51 12.69
CA PRO A 331 -4.09 -24.22 13.27
C PRO A 331 -5.22 -24.35 14.27
N LYS A 332 -5.10 -23.62 15.37
CA LYS A 332 -6.16 -23.55 16.37
C LYS A 332 -7.30 -22.65 15.85
N LEU A 333 -8.46 -23.24 15.59
CA LEU A 333 -9.71 -22.56 15.22
C LEU A 333 -10.54 -22.25 16.47
N ASN A 334 -9.99 -21.46 17.40
CA ASN A 334 -10.59 -21.28 18.73
C ASN A 334 -11.52 -20.06 18.77
N ASN A 335 -12.63 -20.16 19.51
CA ASN A 335 -13.49 -19.02 19.88
C ASN A 335 -13.97 -18.14 18.71
N ASN A 336 -14.04 -18.66 17.49
CA ASN A 336 -14.58 -17.92 16.35
C ASN A 336 -16.12 -17.95 16.39
N HIS A 337 -16.75 -16.84 16.03
CA HIS A 337 -18.20 -16.69 15.99
C HIS A 337 -18.68 -16.58 14.53
N TYR A 338 -19.69 -17.35 14.16
CA TYR A 338 -20.22 -17.42 12.80
C TYR A 338 -21.72 -17.10 12.81
N VAL A 339 -22.13 -16.12 12.01
CA VAL A 339 -23.51 -15.66 11.89
C VAL A 339 -23.90 -15.68 10.42
N SER A 340 -24.88 -16.52 10.05
CA SER A 340 -25.46 -16.55 8.70
C SER A 340 -24.45 -16.77 7.55
N CYS A 341 -23.30 -17.40 7.83
CA CYS A 341 -22.34 -17.76 6.79
C CYS A 341 -22.86 -18.93 5.96
N LYS A 342 -22.90 -18.77 4.63
CA LYS A 342 -23.51 -19.75 3.72
C LYS A 342 -22.47 -20.28 2.73
N PRO A 343 -22.24 -21.59 2.72
CA PRO A 343 -21.55 -22.28 1.65
C PRO A 343 -22.53 -22.86 0.63
N ASP A 344 -22.08 -23.19 -0.57
CA ASP A 344 -22.91 -23.92 -1.55
C ASP A 344 -23.16 -25.40 -1.14
N ASN A 345 -22.42 -25.94 -0.16
CA ASN A 345 -22.50 -27.33 0.32
C ASN A 345 -22.63 -27.45 1.88
N ASP A 346 -23.35 -26.54 2.55
CA ASP A 346 -23.61 -26.49 4.02
C ASP A 346 -22.42 -26.50 5.02
N ILE A 347 -21.16 -26.47 4.59
CA ILE A 347 -19.97 -26.40 5.47
C ILE A 347 -19.40 -24.96 5.65
N CYS A 348 -19.66 -24.33 6.80
CA CYS A 348 -19.15 -22.98 7.13
C CYS A 348 -17.63 -22.93 7.30
N ILE A 349 -17.03 -24.06 7.70
CA ILE A 349 -15.59 -24.23 7.91
C ILE A 349 -15.09 -25.43 7.11
N LEU A 350 -14.25 -25.21 6.10
CA LEU A 350 -13.54 -26.28 5.41
C LEU A 350 -12.16 -26.50 6.06
N ILE A 351 -11.81 -27.73 6.41
CA ILE A 351 -10.58 -28.10 7.14
C ILE A 351 -9.63 -28.93 6.29
#